data_AF-A0A7K4CVK9-F1
#
_entry.id   AF-A0A7K4CVK9-F1
#
_cell.length_a   1.000
_cell.length_b   1.000
_cell.length_c   1.000
_cell.angle_alpha   90.00
_cell.angle_beta   90.00
_cell.angle_gamma   90.00
#
_symmetry.space_group_name_H-M   'P 1'
#
loop_
_entity.id
_entity.type
_entity.pdbx_description
1 polymer ?
#
loop_
_entity_poly.entity_id
_entity_poly.type
_entity_poly.pdbx_seq_one_letter_code
_entity_poly.pdbx_strand_id
1 'polypeptide(L)'
;DRVQAMLLPFMYMDADPYLVFNPVEHRVHYCVPLDISIPAFTYFKTDYKRFIGWIILDVYSGEMVFYRSPTINTVNEINSLLSFAQVYVDTAMYPWRNSTDVPAWLQPQLRYPENFYESQLETDYTYHVTDWRVWHDKNDFFDRPRDGDLYYVMMDLGEGRLEFVGVELVVPTSGTTTLAGMYVLRNKWDRFGETLFYRTPQGKTLIGPKTAEQTFITNPGISSALTLVQGRDTGNILLYEFAGSLYYVIPIYTTTGGLQDLRYVGLVNAFKETEVVWSETAKGAFDQIAALHSPPTPPVSLSVNTTGPASVTSPSLANVSIAVQNTVTNYSVPAQNVSISMYVYSQASSMLLYGVSNVPVTFNDPAFPSLGQGVKYALANWSLAPTQLEGLTVQLNLSLGNFSARTVPYRVVATLPNGTSFSSPMRSITFTSPSHAATNVTGAGVTLGFSLPTAVVEPNNASLMLNVKNNDMNLGNPALDVKVNLTLFSVNGTVKVPGMPVIASSSFTSDAMHAGVPGTTYTVIDRDLYPQGVHGITVLVDLDITGNIRVELVYRLDLIVNDVLVATTMLRVITWTA
;
A
#
# COMPACT_ATOMS: atom_id res chain seq x y z
N ASP A 1 35.93 18.91 8.42
CA ASP A 1 36.51 20.27 8.54
C ASP A 1 35.51 21.35 8.91
N ARG A 2 34.63 21.80 7.99
CA ARG A 2 33.74 22.94 8.27
C ARG A 2 32.84 22.73 9.49
N VAL A 3 32.15 21.58 9.55
CA VAL A 3 31.31 21.23 10.71
C VAL A 3 32.16 21.06 11.96
N GLN A 4 33.28 20.34 11.89
CA GLN A 4 34.17 20.12 13.02
C GLN A 4 34.67 21.44 13.67
N ALA A 5 34.96 22.45 12.86
CA ALA A 5 35.47 23.74 13.35
C ALA A 5 34.41 24.58 14.11
N MET A 6 33.12 24.27 13.99
CA MET A 6 32.06 25.00 14.69
C MET A 6 31.56 24.28 15.95
N LEU A 7 32.00 23.05 16.23
CA LEU A 7 31.48 22.24 17.34
C LEU A 7 31.84 22.86 18.69
N LEU A 8 30.87 22.84 19.62
CA LEU A 8 31.08 23.21 21.01
C LEU A 8 32.02 22.20 21.71
N PRO A 9 32.65 22.56 22.84
CA PRO A 9 33.41 21.60 23.63
C PRO A 9 32.58 20.36 23.98
N PHE A 10 33.20 19.16 23.88
CA PHE A 10 32.57 17.86 24.11
C PHE A 10 31.47 17.46 23.12
N MET A 11 31.31 18.20 22.03
CA MET A 11 30.46 17.83 20.90
C MET A 11 31.30 17.16 19.83
N TYR A 12 30.82 16.04 19.33
CA TYR A 12 31.49 15.21 18.35
C TYR A 12 30.58 14.99 17.16
N MET A 13 31.20 14.91 15.98
CA MET A 13 30.53 14.41 14.80
C MET A 13 30.75 12.91 14.72
N ASP A 14 29.75 12.22 14.18
CA ASP A 14 29.93 10.84 13.77
C ASP A 14 31.11 10.73 12.78
N ALA A 15 31.85 9.62 12.83
CA ALA A 15 33.04 9.43 12.01
C ALA A 15 32.72 9.28 10.52
N ASP A 16 31.50 8.82 10.20
CA ASP A 16 31.07 8.57 8.83
C ASP A 16 29.82 9.39 8.44
N PRO A 17 29.97 10.70 8.14
CA PRO A 17 28.90 11.49 7.57
C PRO A 17 28.55 10.98 6.16
N TYR A 18 27.26 10.76 5.91
CA TYR A 18 26.77 10.11 4.69
C TYR A 18 25.91 11.04 3.85
N LEU A 19 25.65 10.66 2.60
CA LEU A 19 24.83 11.44 1.68
C LEU A 19 23.35 11.09 1.82
N VAL A 20 22.52 12.12 1.78
CA VAL A 20 21.05 12.01 1.66
C VAL A 20 20.57 12.79 0.45
N PHE A 21 19.52 12.31 -0.19
CA PHE A 21 19.00 12.89 -1.42
C PHE A 21 17.62 13.48 -1.22
N ASN A 22 17.44 14.74 -1.59
CA ASN A 22 16.14 15.40 -1.67
C ASN A 22 15.54 15.15 -3.08
N PRO A 23 14.50 14.31 -3.21
CA PRO A 23 13.89 13.99 -4.50
C PRO A 23 13.05 15.13 -5.08
N VAL A 24 12.64 16.10 -4.26
CA VAL A 24 11.81 17.24 -4.70
C VAL A 24 12.69 18.29 -5.38
N GLU A 25 13.85 18.58 -4.79
CA GLU A 25 14.78 19.61 -5.28
C GLU A 25 15.91 19.04 -6.15
N HIS A 26 16.00 17.71 -6.26
CA HIS A 26 17.08 16.99 -6.92
C HIS A 26 18.47 17.38 -6.39
N ARG A 27 18.59 17.55 -5.06
CA ARG A 27 19.82 17.97 -4.39
C ARG A 27 20.35 16.89 -3.46
N VAL A 28 21.66 16.79 -3.40
CA VAL A 28 22.39 15.92 -2.48
C VAL A 28 22.87 16.75 -1.30
N HIS A 29 22.71 16.21 -0.09
CA HIS A 29 23.17 16.82 1.14
C HIS A 29 24.04 15.83 1.91
N TYR A 30 25.03 16.32 2.65
CA TYR A 30 25.66 15.54 3.71
C TYR A 30 24.75 15.57 4.94
N CYS A 31 24.48 14.40 5.49
CA CYS A 31 23.88 14.24 6.81
C CYS A 31 24.99 13.94 7.81
N VAL A 32 25.14 14.82 8.80
CA VAL A 32 26.18 14.74 9.83
C VAL A 32 25.49 14.57 11.18
N PRO A 33 25.40 13.34 11.70
CA PRO A 33 24.93 13.12 13.06
C PRO A 33 25.91 13.72 14.08
N LEU A 34 25.37 14.20 15.19
CA LEU A 34 26.11 14.84 16.26
C LEU A 34 25.73 14.25 17.60
N ASP A 35 26.73 13.99 18.42
CA ASP A 35 26.60 13.56 19.79
C ASP A 35 27.45 14.42 20.73
N ILE A 36 27.17 14.32 22.02
CA ILE A 36 28.02 14.87 23.07
C ILE A 36 28.59 13.73 23.89
N SER A 37 29.83 13.88 24.35
CA SER A 37 30.48 12.97 25.29
C SER A 37 31.16 13.79 26.38
N ILE A 38 30.47 13.94 27.51
CA ILE A 38 30.95 14.70 28.66
C ILE A 38 31.63 13.73 29.64
N PRO A 39 32.91 13.95 29.99
CA PRO A 39 33.62 13.09 30.94
C PRO A 39 32.86 12.93 32.25
N ALA A 40 32.58 11.69 32.62
CA ALA A 40 31.94 11.35 33.89
C ALA A 40 33.01 10.98 34.95
N PHE A 41 32.85 11.44 36.19
CA PHE A 41 33.87 11.28 37.24
C PHE A 41 33.51 10.21 38.29
N THR A 42 34.52 9.73 39.03
CA THR A 42 34.46 8.81 40.20
C THR A 42 34.13 7.34 39.94
N TYR A 43 32.92 6.97 39.49
CA TYR A 43 32.50 5.55 39.44
C TYR A 43 31.79 5.14 38.14
N PHE A 44 31.61 6.07 37.20
CA PHE A 44 30.99 5.77 35.92
C PHE A 44 31.92 4.92 35.06
N LYS A 45 31.33 3.95 34.36
CA LYS A 45 32.05 3.09 33.42
C LYS A 45 32.27 3.74 32.06
N THR A 46 31.43 4.71 31.73
CA THR A 46 31.44 5.45 30.47
C THR A 46 31.16 6.92 30.73
N ASP A 47 31.56 7.75 29.77
CA ASP A 47 31.20 9.17 29.75
C ASP A 47 29.68 9.35 29.62
N TYR A 48 29.19 10.53 30.02
CA TYR A 48 27.83 10.92 29.73
C TYR A 48 27.71 11.22 28.24
N LYS A 49 27.13 10.27 27.49
CA LYS A 49 26.92 10.40 26.06
C LYS A 49 25.46 10.64 25.69
N ARG A 50 25.21 11.56 24.75
CA ARG A 50 23.87 11.81 24.18
C ARG A 50 23.92 12.17 22.71
N PHE A 51 23.05 11.53 21.93
CA PHE A 51 22.74 11.97 20.58
C PHE A 51 21.90 13.26 20.60
N ILE A 52 22.37 14.31 19.93
CA ILE A 52 21.75 15.65 19.97
C ILE A 52 21.00 16.02 18.69
N GLY A 53 21.39 15.49 17.55
CA GLY A 53 20.68 15.73 16.28
C GLY A 53 21.58 15.64 15.05
N TRP A 54 21.10 16.18 13.94
CA TRP A 54 21.79 16.15 12.65
C TRP A 54 22.02 17.56 12.11
N ILE A 55 23.15 17.74 11.43
CA ILE A 55 23.36 18.83 10.47
C ILE A 55 23.17 18.28 9.07
N ILE A 56 22.28 18.91 8.30
CA ILE A 56 22.09 18.67 6.88
C ILE A 56 22.79 19.79 6.12
N LEU A 57 23.87 19.43 5.41
CA LEU A 57 24.72 20.34 4.66
C LEU A 57 24.49 20.15 3.16
N ASP A 58 23.99 21.17 2.46
CA ASP A 58 23.87 21.17 0.99
C ASP A 58 25.28 21.11 0.37
N VAL A 59 25.51 20.11 -0.49
CA VAL A 59 26.83 19.85 -1.09
C VAL A 59 27.26 21.00 -2.03
N TYR A 60 26.30 21.68 -2.65
CA TYR A 60 26.55 22.73 -3.63
C TYR A 60 26.64 24.11 -2.99
N SER A 61 25.64 24.51 -2.21
CA SER A 61 25.56 25.85 -1.62
C SER A 61 26.37 25.97 -0.32
N GLY A 62 26.62 24.85 0.35
CA GLY A 62 27.18 24.83 1.69
C GLY A 62 26.25 25.38 2.76
N GLU A 63 24.95 25.51 2.48
CA GLU A 63 23.94 25.86 3.48
C GLU A 63 23.80 24.71 4.49
N MET A 64 23.62 25.05 5.78
CA MET A 64 23.48 24.09 6.86
C MET A 64 22.15 24.26 7.57
N VAL A 65 21.44 23.16 7.75
CA VAL A 65 20.19 23.09 8.49
C VAL A 65 20.35 22.11 9.66
N PHE A 66 19.93 22.54 10.85
CA PHE A 66 20.12 21.79 12.09
C PHE A 66 18.78 21.21 12.53
N TYR A 67 18.72 19.91 12.80
CA TYR A 67 17.53 19.22 13.31
C TYR A 67 17.83 18.53 14.63
N ARG A 68 17.04 18.82 15.67
CA ARG A 68 17.17 18.16 16.97
C ARG A 68 16.77 16.69 16.89
N SER A 69 17.45 15.87 17.68
CA SER A 69 17.06 14.47 17.89
C SER A 69 15.64 14.37 18.44
N PRO A 70 14.80 13.44 17.95
CA PRO A 70 13.50 13.15 18.54
C PRO A 70 13.60 12.56 19.96
N THR A 71 14.78 12.06 20.36
CA THR A 71 15.02 11.52 21.71
C THR A 71 15.22 12.61 22.78
N ILE A 72 15.35 13.88 22.37
CA ILE A 72 15.46 15.03 23.27
C ILE A 72 14.08 15.70 23.36
N ASN A 73 13.27 15.26 24.31
CA ASN A 73 11.95 15.86 24.57
C ASN A 73 12.07 17.15 25.39
N THR A 74 11.48 18.23 24.89
CA THR A 74 11.47 19.56 25.54
C THR A 74 10.34 19.76 26.55
N VAL A 75 9.48 18.75 26.75
CA VAL A 75 8.25 18.88 27.54
C VAL A 75 8.20 17.77 28.61
N ASN A 76 8.51 18.13 29.86
CA ASN A 76 8.27 17.40 31.12
C ASN A 76 9.40 16.60 31.81
N GLU A 77 10.63 16.55 31.31
CA GLU A 77 11.75 15.97 32.09
C GLU A 77 12.59 17.03 32.82
N ILE A 78 11.92 17.91 33.59
CA ILE A 78 12.58 18.95 34.41
C ILE A 78 13.31 18.36 35.65
N ASN A 79 13.37 17.03 35.81
CA ASN A 79 13.80 16.42 37.07
C ASN A 79 14.82 15.28 36.98
N SER A 80 15.57 15.16 35.88
CA SER A 80 16.60 14.12 35.77
C SER A 80 17.94 14.71 35.36
N LEU A 81 19.01 13.98 35.65
CA LEU A 81 20.42 14.23 35.29
C LEU A 81 20.66 14.40 33.76
N LEU A 82 19.60 14.59 32.96
CA LEU A 82 19.53 14.78 31.51
C LEU A 82 19.70 16.25 31.07
N SER A 83 19.80 17.20 32.00
CA SER A 83 19.79 18.65 31.73
C SER A 83 21.00 19.17 30.96
N PHE A 84 22.15 18.50 30.95
CA PHE A 84 23.35 19.00 30.28
C PHE A 84 23.21 19.08 28.75
N ALA A 85 22.43 18.17 28.14
CA ALA A 85 22.22 18.20 26.70
C ALA A 85 21.43 19.44 26.24
N GLN A 86 20.61 20.03 27.12
CA GLN A 86 19.80 21.22 26.81
C GLN A 86 20.66 22.42 26.41
N VAL A 87 21.85 22.56 27.01
CA VAL A 87 22.80 23.64 26.68
C VAL A 87 23.25 23.55 25.22
N TYR A 88 23.47 22.33 24.72
CA TYR A 88 23.93 22.08 23.36
C TYR A 88 22.83 22.24 22.31
N VAL A 89 21.58 22.04 22.70
CA VAL A 89 20.42 22.21 21.81
C VAL A 89 19.76 23.58 21.94
N ASP A 90 20.31 24.51 22.72
CA ASP A 90 19.79 25.87 22.85
C ASP A 90 19.87 26.60 21.49
N THR A 91 18.74 27.20 21.08
CA THR A 91 18.62 27.99 19.85
C THR A 91 19.51 29.23 19.82
N ALA A 92 19.97 29.71 20.99
CA ALA A 92 20.93 30.80 21.08
C ALA A 92 22.34 30.38 20.59
N MET A 93 22.67 29.08 20.64
CA MET A 93 23.96 28.54 20.20
C MET A 93 23.92 28.15 18.72
N TYR A 94 22.92 27.37 18.31
CA TYR A 94 22.71 26.97 16.91
C TYR A 94 21.24 27.06 16.53
N PRO A 95 20.89 27.31 15.25
CA PRO A 95 19.51 27.46 14.78
C PRO A 95 18.80 26.10 14.65
N TRP A 96 18.70 25.37 15.76
CA TRP A 96 18.06 24.06 15.85
C TRP A 96 16.57 24.12 15.53
N ARG A 97 16.15 23.36 14.50
CA ARG A 97 14.75 23.06 14.21
C ARG A 97 14.26 21.89 15.06
N ASN A 98 12.97 21.82 15.32
CA ASN A 98 12.41 20.70 16.08
C ASN A 98 12.43 19.41 15.24
N SER A 99 12.37 18.27 15.92
CA SER A 99 12.25 16.97 15.25
C SER A 99 10.99 16.89 14.38
N THR A 100 9.89 17.54 14.78
CA THR A 100 8.66 17.63 13.97
C THR A 100 8.81 18.39 12.66
N ASP A 101 9.87 19.19 12.52
CA ASP A 101 10.13 19.99 11.32
C ASP A 101 10.98 19.23 10.28
N VAL A 102 11.43 18.01 10.61
CA VAL A 102 12.18 17.15 9.69
C VAL A 102 11.27 16.78 8.50
N PRO A 103 11.65 17.14 7.26
CA PRO A 103 10.80 16.93 6.11
C PRO A 103 10.63 15.44 5.80
N ALA A 104 9.47 15.07 5.26
CA ALA A 104 9.11 13.67 5.00
C ALA A 104 10.09 12.93 4.09
N TRP A 105 10.78 13.63 3.17
CA TRP A 105 11.80 13.02 2.31
C TRP A 105 13.07 12.61 3.06
N LEU A 106 13.39 13.29 4.17
CA LEU A 106 14.60 13.08 4.95
C LEU A 106 14.41 11.97 5.98
N GLN A 107 13.23 11.89 6.60
CA GLN A 107 12.90 10.90 7.64
C GLN A 107 13.33 9.45 7.33
N PRO A 108 13.07 8.87 6.14
CA PRO A 108 13.47 7.48 5.84
C PRO A 108 14.97 7.30 5.58
N GLN A 109 15.74 8.39 5.48
CA GLN A 109 17.18 8.36 5.19
C GLN A 109 18.03 8.65 6.44
N LEU A 110 17.43 9.09 7.54
CA LEU A 110 18.15 9.37 8.78
C LEU A 110 18.54 8.06 9.46
N ARG A 111 19.82 7.93 9.78
CA ARG A 111 20.37 6.88 10.64
C ARG A 111 20.70 7.43 12.03
N TYR A 112 20.54 6.58 13.04
CA TYR A 112 21.08 6.79 14.38
C TYR A 112 22.62 6.82 14.32
N PRO A 113 23.33 7.61 15.14
CA PRO A 113 24.79 7.68 15.02
C PRO A 113 25.45 6.35 15.38
N GLU A 114 26.41 5.96 14.57
CA GLU A 114 27.13 4.70 14.61
C GLU A 114 28.03 4.63 15.84
N ASN A 115 28.99 5.55 15.96
CA ASN A 115 29.89 5.61 17.11
C ASN A 115 29.16 5.72 18.45
N PHE A 116 28.03 6.44 18.46
CA PHE A 116 27.23 6.57 19.67
C PHE A 116 26.58 5.24 20.04
N TYR A 117 25.97 4.55 19.08
CA TYR A 117 25.32 3.27 19.32
C TYR A 117 26.31 2.17 19.65
N GLU A 118 27.44 2.09 18.96
CA GLU A 118 28.50 1.14 19.28
C GLU A 118 28.99 1.28 20.72
N SER A 119 29.17 2.52 21.19
CA SER A 119 29.54 2.77 22.59
C SER A 119 28.46 2.32 23.58
N GLN A 120 27.17 2.38 23.18
CA GLN A 120 26.07 1.81 23.97
C GLN A 120 26.16 0.28 24.00
N LEU A 121 26.41 -0.35 22.85
CA LEU A 121 26.55 -1.80 22.70
C LEU A 121 27.74 -2.37 23.47
N GLU A 122 28.92 -1.76 23.38
CA GLU A 122 30.11 -2.16 24.15
C GLU A 122 29.85 -2.22 25.65
N THR A 123 29.00 -1.30 26.15
CA THR A 123 28.55 -1.33 27.54
C THR A 123 27.56 -2.48 27.75
N ASP A 124 26.56 -2.59 26.88
CA ASP A 124 25.51 -3.59 26.99
C ASP A 124 26.04 -5.04 26.95
N TYR A 125 27.11 -5.29 26.19
CA TYR A 125 27.78 -6.60 26.10
C TYR A 125 28.14 -7.22 27.46
N THR A 126 28.36 -6.40 28.47
CA THR A 126 28.62 -6.84 29.85
C THR A 126 27.42 -6.60 30.77
N TYR A 127 26.73 -5.46 30.63
CA TYR A 127 25.75 -5.01 31.63
C TYR A 127 24.30 -5.45 31.37
N HIS A 128 24.01 -6.10 30.24
CA HIS A 128 22.71 -6.76 30.03
C HIS A 128 22.49 -7.94 31.00
N VAL A 129 23.57 -8.51 31.54
CA VAL A 129 23.52 -9.59 32.54
C VAL A 129 23.23 -9.02 33.93
N THR A 130 22.01 -9.24 34.41
CA THR A 130 21.55 -8.69 35.71
C THR A 130 21.63 -9.69 36.87
N ASP A 131 21.71 -10.99 36.61
CA ASP A 131 21.93 -12.01 37.66
C ASP A 131 23.41 -12.05 38.05
N TRP A 132 23.70 -11.73 39.32
CA TRP A 132 25.07 -11.67 39.84
C TRP A 132 25.84 -13.00 39.73
N ARG A 133 25.15 -14.15 39.73
CA ARG A 133 25.80 -15.45 39.60
C ARG A 133 26.32 -15.66 38.17
N VAL A 134 25.47 -15.37 37.19
CA VAL A 134 25.83 -15.43 35.76
C VAL A 134 26.90 -14.39 35.44
N TRP A 135 26.77 -13.20 36.02
CA TRP A 135 27.74 -12.11 35.86
C TRP A 135 29.12 -12.47 36.43
N HIS A 136 29.17 -13.06 37.62
CA HIS A 136 30.42 -13.52 38.25
C HIS A 136 31.15 -14.52 37.35
N ASP A 137 30.41 -15.44 36.73
CA ASP A 137 30.97 -16.50 35.89
C ASP A 137 31.32 -15.99 34.47
N LYS A 138 30.83 -14.80 34.08
CA LYS A 138 31.05 -14.16 32.77
C LYS A 138 30.61 -15.01 31.56
N ASN A 139 29.77 -16.01 31.80
CA ASN A 139 29.37 -16.99 30.79
C ASN A 139 28.43 -16.41 29.72
N ASP A 140 27.78 -15.28 30.01
CA ASP A 140 26.82 -14.63 29.11
C ASP A 140 27.29 -13.23 28.68
N PHE A 141 28.60 -12.97 28.67
CA PHE A 141 29.11 -11.73 28.09
C PHE A 141 29.30 -11.88 26.59
N PHE A 142 29.00 -10.82 25.86
CA PHE A 142 29.19 -10.74 24.42
C PHE A 142 30.48 -10.03 24.05
N ASP A 143 30.94 -10.29 22.84
CA ASP A 143 32.02 -9.59 22.18
C ASP A 143 31.64 -9.36 20.71
N ARG A 144 32.26 -8.35 20.11
CA ARG A 144 32.11 -8.08 18.69
C ARG A 144 32.91 -9.13 17.90
N PRO A 145 32.35 -9.72 16.83
CA PRO A 145 33.11 -10.56 15.93
C PRO A 145 34.33 -9.81 15.40
N ARG A 146 35.44 -10.53 15.19
CA ARG A 146 36.62 -9.96 14.55
C ARG A 146 36.24 -9.38 13.19
N ASP A 147 36.64 -8.13 12.93
CA ASP A 147 36.33 -7.36 11.72
C ASP A 147 34.82 -7.10 11.52
N GLY A 148 34.00 -7.33 12.55
CA GLY A 148 32.60 -6.93 12.58
C GLY A 148 32.44 -5.44 12.86
N ASP A 149 31.31 -4.89 12.44
CA ASP A 149 30.96 -3.49 12.63
C ASP A 149 29.43 -3.32 12.69
N LEU A 150 28.97 -2.11 13.01
CA LEU A 150 27.56 -1.77 12.93
C LEU A 150 27.17 -1.46 11.48
N TYR A 151 26.43 -2.37 10.84
CA TYR A 151 26.04 -2.19 9.45
C TYR A 151 24.60 -1.68 9.30
N TYR A 152 24.44 -0.61 8.52
CA TYR A 152 23.12 -0.08 8.17
C TYR A 152 22.57 -0.75 6.90
N VAL A 153 21.43 -1.43 7.04
CA VAL A 153 20.83 -2.25 5.98
C VAL A 153 19.32 -2.07 5.90
N MET A 154 18.73 -2.48 4.77
CA MET A 154 17.28 -2.59 4.63
C MET A 154 16.86 -4.03 4.94
N MET A 155 16.09 -4.25 6.00
CA MET A 155 15.67 -5.59 6.44
C MET A 155 14.18 -5.61 6.79
N ASP A 156 13.49 -6.72 6.50
CA ASP A 156 12.16 -6.97 7.03
C ASP A 156 12.30 -7.65 8.41
N LEU A 157 11.76 -7.02 9.45
CA LEU A 157 11.76 -7.54 10.82
C LEU A 157 10.58 -8.49 11.10
N GLY A 158 9.96 -9.03 10.05
CA GLY A 158 8.75 -9.87 10.13
C GLY A 158 7.45 -9.07 10.13
N GLU A 159 7.50 -7.79 9.77
CA GLU A 159 6.33 -6.91 9.65
C GLU A 159 5.80 -6.84 8.19
N GLY A 160 6.42 -7.57 7.26
CA GLY A 160 6.02 -7.60 5.84
C GLY A 160 6.47 -6.37 5.06
N ARG A 161 7.43 -5.60 5.59
CA ARG A 161 7.98 -4.38 4.98
C ARG A 161 9.46 -4.22 5.31
N LEU A 162 10.23 -3.73 4.35
CA LEU A 162 11.62 -3.38 4.58
C LEU A 162 11.72 -2.12 5.46
N GLU A 163 12.61 -2.16 6.42
CA GLU A 163 12.94 -1.07 7.32
C GLU A 163 14.45 -0.79 7.27
N PHE A 164 14.83 0.49 7.34
CA PHE A 164 16.22 0.88 7.46
C PHE A 164 16.68 0.70 8.91
N VAL A 165 17.63 -0.21 9.13
CA VAL A 165 18.05 -0.64 10.46
C VAL A 165 19.57 -0.70 10.56
N GLY A 166 20.11 -0.46 11.76
CA GLY A 166 21.49 -0.80 12.10
C GLY A 166 21.56 -2.23 12.63
N VAL A 167 22.53 -3.02 12.21
CA VAL A 167 22.69 -4.43 12.57
C VAL A 167 24.08 -4.66 13.10
N GLU A 168 24.17 -5.16 14.33
CA GLU A 168 25.42 -5.56 14.98
C GLU A 168 25.33 -7.03 15.35
N LEU A 169 26.29 -7.83 14.87
CA LEU A 169 26.40 -9.24 15.23
C LEU A 169 27.26 -9.39 16.49
N VAL A 170 26.91 -10.34 17.36
CA VAL A 170 27.69 -10.60 18.58
C VAL A 170 28.02 -12.08 18.75
N VAL A 171 29.20 -12.34 19.31
CA VAL A 171 29.68 -13.67 19.69
C VAL A 171 29.88 -13.76 21.21
N PRO A 172 29.87 -14.95 21.80
CA PRO A 172 30.23 -15.10 23.21
C PRO A 172 31.72 -14.78 23.45
N THR A 173 32.02 -14.12 24.58
CA THR A 173 33.41 -13.83 25.03
C THR A 173 34.28 -15.07 25.23
N SER A 174 33.70 -16.27 25.30
CA SER A 174 34.42 -17.54 25.40
C SER A 174 35.24 -17.90 24.14
N GLY A 175 35.26 -17.07 23.11
CA GLY A 175 36.04 -17.27 21.89
C GLY A 175 35.46 -18.34 20.96
N THR A 176 34.18 -18.66 21.12
CA THR A 176 33.46 -19.59 20.24
C THR A 176 33.26 -19.00 18.86
N THR A 177 33.30 -19.82 17.82
CA THR A 177 33.07 -19.41 16.43
C THR A 177 31.58 -19.39 16.05
N THR A 178 30.70 -19.25 17.05
CA THR A 178 29.24 -19.31 16.95
C THR A 178 28.63 -17.95 17.24
N LEU A 179 27.53 -17.62 16.55
CA LEU A 179 26.78 -16.39 16.76
C LEU A 179 25.97 -16.48 18.07
N ALA A 180 26.16 -15.54 18.99
CA ALA A 180 25.34 -15.43 20.20
C ALA A 180 23.98 -14.78 19.91
N GLY A 181 23.97 -13.83 18.98
CA GLY A 181 22.79 -13.09 18.58
C GLY A 181 23.13 -11.90 17.69
N MET A 182 22.14 -11.04 17.52
CA MET A 182 22.22 -9.84 16.69
C MET A 182 21.40 -8.72 17.34
N TYR A 183 22.02 -7.56 17.52
CA TYR A 183 21.31 -6.33 17.87
C TYR A 183 20.81 -5.66 16.58
N VAL A 184 19.57 -5.20 16.62
CA VAL A 184 18.92 -4.48 15.52
C VAL A 184 18.40 -3.16 16.04
N LEU A 185 18.98 -2.07 15.53
CA LEU A 185 18.60 -0.70 15.82
C LEU A 185 17.65 -0.18 14.76
N ARG A 186 16.49 0.32 15.17
CA ARG A 186 15.48 0.85 14.25
C ARG A 186 15.76 2.32 13.95
N ASN A 187 15.90 2.64 12.66
CA ASN A 187 16.01 4.03 12.19
C ASN A 187 14.67 4.59 11.67
N LYS A 188 13.58 3.82 11.75
CA LYS A 188 12.25 4.28 11.36
C LYS A 188 11.77 5.39 12.29
N TRP A 189 11.27 6.48 11.71
CA TRP A 189 10.97 7.72 12.42
C TRP A 189 10.09 7.58 13.68
N ASP A 190 9.06 6.74 13.64
CA ASP A 190 8.14 6.50 14.78
C ASP A 190 8.69 5.57 15.86
N ARG A 191 9.83 4.92 15.60
CA ARG A 191 10.53 3.98 16.50
C ARG A 191 12.03 4.25 16.52
N PHE A 192 12.40 5.51 16.31
CA PHE A 192 13.78 5.91 16.11
C PHE A 192 14.61 5.64 17.38
N GLY A 193 15.66 4.83 17.25
CA GLY A 193 16.51 4.44 18.37
C GLY A 193 15.98 3.25 19.19
N GLU A 194 14.88 2.61 18.79
CA GLU A 194 14.43 1.35 19.41
C GLU A 194 15.41 0.23 19.04
N THR A 195 15.97 -0.45 20.04
CA THR A 195 16.88 -1.58 19.86
C THR A 195 16.19 -2.89 20.20
N LEU A 196 16.33 -3.87 19.31
CA LEU A 196 15.90 -5.25 19.48
C LEU A 196 17.12 -6.14 19.58
N PHE A 197 17.11 -7.13 20.47
CA PHE A 197 18.14 -8.16 20.53
C PHE A 197 17.57 -9.53 20.16
N TYR A 198 18.04 -10.07 19.03
CA TYR A 198 17.70 -11.42 18.58
C TYR A 198 18.76 -12.39 19.06
N ARG A 199 18.43 -13.15 20.11
CA ARG A 199 19.32 -14.15 20.67
C ARG A 199 19.23 -15.47 19.90
N THR A 200 20.37 -16.15 19.75
CA THR A 200 20.39 -17.53 19.25
C THR A 200 19.47 -18.42 20.09
N PRO A 201 18.50 -19.13 19.46
CA PRO A 201 17.57 -19.98 20.21
C PRO A 201 18.27 -21.07 21.00
N GLN A 202 17.77 -21.36 22.21
CA GLN A 202 18.31 -22.43 23.04
C GLN A 202 18.26 -23.78 22.31
N GLY A 203 19.37 -24.53 22.34
CA GLY A 203 19.49 -25.83 21.67
C GLY A 203 19.73 -25.75 20.15
N LYS A 204 19.91 -24.54 19.60
CA LYS A 204 20.40 -24.31 18.23
C LYS A 204 21.80 -23.72 18.29
N THR A 205 22.59 -24.00 17.26
CA THR A 205 23.90 -23.38 17.05
C THR A 205 23.86 -22.67 15.73
N LEU A 206 24.12 -21.36 15.76
CA LEU A 206 24.36 -20.58 14.55
C LEU A 206 25.87 -20.38 14.43
N ILE A 207 26.41 -20.56 13.22
CA ILE A 207 27.80 -20.22 12.98
C ILE A 207 28.00 -18.71 13.04
N GLY A 208 29.17 -18.27 13.48
CA GLY A 208 29.58 -16.87 13.44
C GLY A 208 30.11 -16.46 12.06
N PRO A 209 30.29 -15.14 11.83
CA PRO A 209 30.71 -14.59 10.54
C PRO A 209 32.02 -15.18 10.01
N LYS A 210 33.02 -15.35 10.88
CA LYS A 210 34.32 -15.94 10.51
C LYS A 210 34.20 -17.39 10.00
N THR A 211 33.34 -18.19 10.63
CA THR A 211 33.10 -19.57 10.18
C THR A 211 32.39 -19.56 8.83
N ALA A 212 31.44 -18.67 8.64
CA ALA A 212 30.74 -18.52 7.37
C ALA A 212 31.70 -18.10 6.24
N GLU A 213 32.58 -17.13 6.48
CA GLU A 213 33.63 -16.73 5.54
C GLU A 213 34.53 -17.92 5.18
N GLN A 214 35.05 -18.62 6.19
CA GLN A 214 35.94 -19.75 5.96
C GLN A 214 35.25 -20.87 5.18
N THR A 215 34.00 -21.15 5.51
CA THR A 215 33.15 -22.15 4.83
C THR A 215 32.95 -21.76 3.37
N PHE A 216 32.73 -20.48 3.10
CA PHE A 216 32.58 -19.98 1.75
C PHE A 216 33.86 -20.10 0.93
N ILE A 217 34.99 -19.57 1.43
CA ILE A 217 36.24 -19.54 0.65
C ILE A 217 36.86 -20.92 0.44
N THR A 218 36.57 -21.89 1.32
CA THR A 218 37.03 -23.27 1.21
C THR A 218 36.06 -24.18 0.47
N ASN A 219 34.86 -23.69 0.13
CA ASN A 219 33.88 -24.50 -0.57
C ASN A 219 34.47 -25.00 -1.91
N PRO A 220 34.45 -26.32 -2.18
CA PRO A 220 35.05 -26.88 -3.40
C PRO A 220 34.48 -26.29 -4.70
N GLY A 221 33.22 -25.88 -4.69
CA GLY A 221 32.53 -25.29 -5.85
C GLY A 221 33.02 -23.90 -6.24
N ILE A 222 33.59 -23.12 -5.30
CA ILE A 222 34.08 -21.76 -5.56
C ILE A 222 35.57 -21.59 -5.37
N SER A 223 36.23 -22.41 -4.54
CA SER A 223 37.65 -22.22 -4.20
C SER A 223 38.56 -22.12 -5.43
N SER A 224 38.32 -22.93 -6.47
CA SER A 224 39.03 -22.81 -7.75
C SER A 224 38.75 -21.49 -8.47
N ALA A 225 37.50 -21.02 -8.49
CA ALA A 225 37.13 -19.73 -9.09
C ALA A 225 37.77 -18.55 -8.33
N LEU A 226 37.92 -18.64 -7.01
CA LEU A 226 38.59 -17.62 -6.19
C LEU A 226 40.09 -17.53 -6.47
N THR A 227 40.77 -18.63 -6.83
CA THR A 227 42.20 -18.57 -7.18
C THR A 227 42.48 -17.74 -8.43
N LEU A 228 41.47 -17.55 -9.30
CA LEU A 228 41.57 -16.72 -10.51
C LEU A 228 41.36 -15.22 -10.21
N VAL A 229 40.92 -14.87 -9.00
CA VAL A 229 40.66 -13.48 -8.61
C VAL A 229 41.96 -12.86 -8.10
N GLN A 230 42.56 -11.99 -8.92
CA GLN A 230 43.73 -11.23 -8.51
C GLN A 230 43.34 -10.11 -7.54
N GLY A 231 44.19 -9.84 -6.55
CA GLY A 231 43.93 -8.78 -5.55
C GLY A 231 42.59 -8.98 -4.82
N ARG A 232 42.28 -10.23 -4.46
CA ARG A 232 41.03 -10.62 -3.80
C ARG A 232 40.91 -9.94 -2.45
N ASP A 233 39.74 -9.34 -2.20
CA ASP A 233 39.36 -8.79 -0.92
C ASP A 233 37.96 -9.28 -0.53
N THR A 234 37.77 -9.62 0.75
CA THR A 234 36.44 -9.99 1.27
C THR A 234 35.83 -8.71 1.84
N GLY A 235 34.67 -8.30 1.32
CA GLY A 235 33.98 -7.15 1.90
C GLY A 235 33.17 -7.49 3.14
N ASN A 236 32.44 -6.50 3.63
CA ASN A 236 31.64 -6.61 4.86
C ASN A 236 30.65 -7.78 4.79
N ILE A 237 30.66 -8.60 5.84
CA ILE A 237 29.79 -9.76 5.97
C ILE A 237 28.49 -9.33 6.63
N LEU A 238 27.39 -9.42 5.88
CA LEU A 238 26.06 -9.05 6.36
C LEU A 238 25.24 -10.31 6.67
N LEU A 239 24.25 -10.21 7.56
CA LEU A 239 23.33 -11.30 7.88
C LEU A 239 21.91 -10.92 7.44
N TYR A 240 21.30 -11.72 6.58
CA TYR A 240 19.94 -11.51 6.07
C TYR A 240 19.06 -12.74 6.26
N GLU A 241 17.76 -12.52 6.40
CA GLU A 241 16.76 -13.59 6.36
C GLU A 241 16.31 -13.80 4.90
N PHE A 242 16.41 -15.05 4.43
CA PHE A 242 15.89 -15.48 3.14
C PHE A 242 15.20 -16.83 3.31
N ALA A 243 14.01 -16.99 2.72
CA ALA A 243 13.28 -18.27 2.66
C ALA A 243 13.10 -18.98 4.02
N GLY A 244 12.95 -18.24 5.11
CA GLY A 244 12.77 -18.78 6.46
C GLY A 244 14.07 -19.16 7.17
N SER A 245 15.23 -18.78 6.65
CA SER A 245 16.54 -19.06 7.25
C SER A 245 17.45 -17.83 7.18
N LEU A 246 18.48 -17.79 8.02
CA LEU A 246 19.48 -16.74 8.04
C LEU A 246 20.68 -17.10 7.16
N TYR A 247 21.14 -16.14 6.35
CA TYR A 247 22.28 -16.29 5.44
C TYR A 247 23.27 -15.15 5.62
N TYR A 248 24.55 -15.53 5.71
CA TYR A 248 25.67 -14.60 5.61
C TYR A 248 25.90 -14.23 4.16
N VAL A 249 25.81 -12.94 3.84
CA VAL A 249 26.14 -12.37 2.54
C VAL A 249 27.60 -11.96 2.55
N ILE A 250 28.42 -12.62 1.72
CA ILE A 250 29.87 -12.46 1.69
C ILE A 250 30.27 -11.98 0.28
N PRO A 251 30.45 -10.66 0.07
CA PRO A 251 30.92 -10.12 -1.20
C PRO A 251 32.44 -10.32 -1.34
N ILE A 252 32.87 -10.74 -2.52
CA ILE A 252 34.28 -10.85 -2.90
C ILE A 252 34.57 -9.81 -3.96
N TYR A 253 35.52 -8.95 -3.67
CA TYR A 253 35.99 -7.92 -4.58
C TYR A 253 37.33 -8.30 -5.21
N THR A 254 37.60 -7.71 -6.38
CA THR A 254 38.91 -7.74 -7.03
C THR A 254 39.41 -6.31 -7.17
N THR A 255 40.69 -6.11 -6.89
CA THR A 255 41.32 -4.80 -7.09
C THR A 255 42.22 -4.82 -8.32
N THR A 256 41.84 -4.09 -9.36
CA THR A 256 42.62 -3.96 -10.60
C THR A 256 42.81 -2.49 -10.95
N GLY A 257 44.06 -2.04 -11.11
CA GLY A 257 44.36 -0.65 -11.46
C GLY A 257 43.92 0.39 -10.43
N GLY A 258 43.74 -0.02 -9.16
CA GLY A 258 43.25 0.84 -8.08
C GLY A 258 41.73 0.95 -8.00
N LEU A 259 40.98 0.27 -8.88
CA LEU A 259 39.52 0.15 -8.80
C LEU A 259 39.15 -1.18 -8.17
N GLN A 260 38.14 -1.16 -7.30
CA GLN A 260 37.62 -2.33 -6.61
C GLN A 260 36.28 -2.72 -7.24
N ASP A 261 36.21 -3.89 -7.86
CA ASP A 261 35.02 -4.41 -8.54
C ASP A 261 34.46 -5.61 -7.79
N LEU A 262 33.13 -5.66 -7.61
CA LEU A 262 32.46 -6.83 -7.05
C LEU A 262 32.59 -8.00 -8.03
N ARG A 263 33.22 -9.08 -7.60
CA ARG A 263 33.48 -10.25 -8.44
C ARG A 263 32.51 -11.39 -8.18
N TYR A 264 32.26 -11.72 -6.91
CA TYR A 264 31.33 -12.77 -6.51
C TYR A 264 30.56 -12.37 -5.26
N VAL A 265 29.36 -12.94 -5.08
CA VAL A 265 28.59 -12.87 -3.85
C VAL A 265 28.31 -14.30 -3.38
N GLY A 266 28.78 -14.62 -2.19
CA GLY A 266 28.48 -15.87 -1.49
C GLY A 266 27.35 -15.71 -0.50
N LEU A 267 26.52 -16.74 -0.38
CA LEU A 267 25.50 -16.85 0.65
C LEU A 267 25.73 -18.17 1.41
N VAL A 268 25.93 -18.08 2.72
CA VAL A 268 26.16 -19.25 3.59
C VAL A 268 25.07 -19.30 4.65
N ASN A 269 24.37 -20.44 4.74
CA ASN A 269 23.30 -20.61 5.73
C ASN A 269 23.87 -20.66 7.16
N ALA A 270 23.37 -19.81 8.05
CA ALA A 270 23.85 -19.67 9.42
C ALA A 270 23.54 -20.91 10.30
N PHE A 271 22.48 -21.66 9.97
CA PHE A 271 22.08 -22.89 10.68
C PHE A 271 22.70 -24.16 10.08
N LYS A 272 23.12 -24.11 8.81
CA LYS A 272 23.55 -25.28 8.06
C LYS A 272 24.75 -24.94 7.18
N GLU A 273 25.95 -25.05 7.75
CA GLU A 273 27.24 -24.74 7.10
C GLU A 273 27.42 -25.38 5.71
N THR A 274 26.86 -26.56 5.47
CA THR A 274 26.97 -27.25 4.18
C THR A 274 26.23 -26.56 3.05
N GLU A 275 25.32 -25.64 3.36
CA GLU A 275 24.48 -24.95 2.40
C GLU A 275 25.10 -23.60 2.02
N VAL A 276 25.81 -23.64 0.91
CA VAL A 276 26.55 -22.51 0.34
C VAL A 276 26.11 -22.33 -1.10
N VAL A 277 25.70 -21.12 -1.46
CA VAL A 277 25.43 -20.74 -2.85
C VAL A 277 26.23 -19.49 -3.21
N TRP A 278 26.48 -19.29 -4.50
CA TRP A 278 27.27 -18.15 -4.94
C TRP A 278 27.06 -17.82 -6.41
N SER A 279 27.32 -16.58 -6.78
CA SER A 279 27.24 -16.12 -8.17
C SER A 279 28.10 -14.88 -8.38
N GLU A 280 28.29 -14.47 -9.63
CA GLU A 280 28.90 -13.19 -9.98
C GLU A 280 28.02 -11.98 -9.60
N THR A 281 26.73 -12.21 -9.31
CA THR A 281 25.79 -11.16 -8.90
C THR A 281 25.01 -11.56 -7.65
N ALA A 282 24.63 -10.58 -6.81
CA ALA A 282 23.79 -10.83 -5.64
C ALA A 282 22.46 -11.50 -6.02
N LYS A 283 21.83 -11.06 -7.11
CA LYS A 283 20.61 -11.66 -7.63
C LYS A 283 20.82 -13.14 -8.00
N GLY A 284 21.91 -13.45 -8.71
CA GLY A 284 22.20 -14.83 -9.11
C GLY A 284 22.43 -15.76 -7.92
N ALA A 285 23.06 -15.27 -6.85
CA ALA A 285 23.23 -16.04 -5.62
C ALA A 285 21.89 -16.24 -4.90
N PHE A 286 21.05 -15.20 -4.84
CA PHE A 286 19.70 -15.28 -4.27
C PHE A 286 18.79 -16.24 -5.05
N ASP A 287 18.82 -16.20 -6.38
CA ASP A 287 18.04 -17.11 -7.24
C ASP A 287 18.40 -18.59 -6.96
N GLN A 288 19.65 -18.89 -6.57
CA GLN A 288 20.06 -20.24 -6.17
C GLN A 288 19.49 -20.65 -4.81
N ILE A 289 19.38 -19.75 -3.83
CA ILE A 289 18.66 -20.04 -2.57
C ILE A 289 17.21 -20.39 -2.89
N ALA A 290 16.57 -19.59 -3.73
CA ALA A 290 15.18 -19.82 -4.14
C ALA A 290 15.04 -21.21 -4.81
N ALA A 291 16.01 -21.62 -5.64
CA ALA A 291 16.03 -22.95 -6.24
C ALA A 291 16.25 -24.09 -5.23
N LEU A 292 17.08 -23.90 -4.20
CA LEU A 292 17.30 -24.89 -3.13
C LEU A 292 16.06 -25.11 -2.24
N HIS A 293 15.27 -24.05 -2.05
CA HIS A 293 14.04 -24.08 -1.25
C HIS A 293 12.77 -24.24 -2.11
N SER A 294 12.94 -24.38 -3.43
CA SER A 294 11.85 -24.73 -4.32
C SER A 294 11.52 -26.21 -4.10
N PRO A 295 10.24 -26.58 -3.87
CA PRO A 295 9.84 -27.98 -3.98
C PRO A 295 10.30 -28.52 -5.35
N PRO A 296 10.72 -29.79 -5.46
CA PRO A 296 11.15 -30.37 -6.73
C PRO A 296 10.06 -30.12 -7.76
N THR A 297 10.34 -29.26 -8.74
CA THR A 297 9.32 -28.79 -9.69
C THR A 297 9.14 -29.90 -10.72
N PRO A 298 7.98 -30.58 -10.79
CA PRO A 298 7.63 -31.31 -12.00
C PRO A 298 7.59 -30.28 -13.15
N PRO A 299 7.81 -30.66 -14.42
CA PRO A 299 7.63 -29.72 -15.50
C PRO A 299 6.15 -29.31 -15.54
N VAL A 300 5.78 -28.20 -14.90
CA VAL A 300 4.38 -27.74 -14.90
C VAL A 300 4.20 -26.82 -16.10
N SER A 301 3.30 -27.21 -16.99
CA SER A 301 2.87 -26.40 -18.12
C SER A 301 1.35 -26.31 -18.07
N LEU A 302 0.84 -25.09 -17.93
CA LEU A 302 -0.59 -24.81 -18.02
C LEU A 302 -0.84 -23.92 -19.24
N SER A 303 -1.95 -24.16 -19.93
CA SER A 303 -2.50 -23.20 -20.90
C SER A 303 -3.80 -22.61 -20.35
N VAL A 304 -3.95 -21.29 -20.49
CA VAL A 304 -5.14 -20.56 -20.05
C VAL A 304 -5.76 -19.89 -21.27
N ASN A 305 -6.94 -20.35 -21.65
CA ASN A 305 -7.71 -19.83 -22.76
C ASN A 305 -8.97 -19.12 -22.25
N THR A 306 -9.31 -17.99 -22.86
CA THR A 306 -10.51 -17.23 -22.54
C THR A 306 -11.29 -16.95 -23.82
N THR A 307 -12.61 -17.01 -23.77
CA THR A 307 -13.50 -16.67 -24.90
C THR A 307 -14.70 -15.88 -24.38
N GLY A 308 -15.20 -14.93 -25.16
CA GLY A 308 -16.30 -14.05 -24.78
C GLY A 308 -16.73 -13.15 -25.95
N PRO A 309 -17.92 -12.53 -25.86
CA PRO A 309 -18.41 -11.63 -26.90
C PRO A 309 -17.58 -10.34 -26.97
N ALA A 310 -17.33 -9.82 -28.17
CA ALA A 310 -16.59 -8.57 -28.35
C ALA A 310 -17.38 -7.34 -27.85
N SER A 311 -18.71 -7.40 -27.91
CA SER A 311 -19.62 -6.32 -27.50
C SER A 311 -20.92 -6.86 -26.91
N VAL A 312 -21.48 -6.14 -25.95
CA VAL A 312 -22.69 -6.51 -25.20
C VAL A 312 -23.57 -5.26 -25.04
N THR A 313 -24.88 -5.37 -25.23
CA THR A 313 -25.83 -4.27 -24.99
C THR A 313 -26.29 -4.31 -23.53
N SER A 314 -25.96 -3.32 -22.72
CA SER A 314 -26.45 -3.21 -21.33
C SER A 314 -28.00 -3.22 -21.28
N PRO A 315 -28.63 -3.51 -20.12
CA PRO A 315 -28.09 -4.32 -19.04
C PRO A 315 -28.18 -5.81 -19.43
N SER A 316 -27.37 -6.26 -20.39
CA SER A 316 -27.14 -7.68 -20.61
C SER A 316 -25.78 -8.11 -20.05
N LEU A 317 -25.74 -9.39 -19.70
CA LEU A 317 -24.66 -10.03 -18.98
C LEU A 317 -23.65 -10.54 -20.01
N ALA A 318 -22.35 -10.34 -19.75
CA ALA A 318 -21.30 -10.87 -20.61
C ALA A 318 -20.74 -12.16 -20.02
N ASN A 319 -21.00 -13.29 -20.69
CA ASN A 319 -20.44 -14.57 -20.28
C ASN A 319 -19.03 -14.75 -20.88
N VAL A 320 -18.05 -14.94 -20.01
CA VAL A 320 -16.65 -15.22 -20.35
C VAL A 320 -16.36 -16.67 -20.00
N SER A 321 -16.09 -17.49 -21.00
CA SER A 321 -15.66 -18.87 -20.77
C SER A 321 -14.15 -18.92 -20.58
N ILE A 322 -13.72 -19.48 -19.46
CA ILE A 322 -12.34 -19.69 -19.07
C ILE A 322 -12.07 -21.18 -19.15
N ALA A 323 -10.99 -21.55 -19.79
CA ALA A 323 -10.53 -22.93 -19.96
C ALA A 323 -9.08 -23.01 -19.50
N VAL A 324 -8.80 -23.92 -18.56
CA VAL A 324 -7.46 -24.16 -18.03
C VAL A 324 -7.10 -25.61 -18.28
N GLN A 325 -6.02 -25.84 -19.02
CA GLN A 325 -5.56 -27.18 -19.36
C GLN A 325 -4.17 -27.42 -18.78
N ASN A 326 -4.00 -28.57 -18.13
CA ASN A 326 -2.68 -29.09 -17.83
C ASN A 326 -2.08 -29.74 -19.08
N THR A 327 -1.04 -29.14 -19.66
CA THR A 327 -0.45 -29.58 -20.95
C THR A 327 0.65 -30.64 -20.79
N VAL A 328 0.87 -31.15 -19.58
CA VAL A 328 1.88 -32.19 -19.33
C VAL A 328 1.42 -33.52 -19.92
N THR A 329 2.15 -34.02 -20.91
CA THR A 329 1.85 -35.28 -21.60
C THR A 329 2.63 -36.48 -21.05
N ASN A 330 3.77 -36.23 -20.39
CA ASN A 330 4.70 -37.26 -19.94
C ASN A 330 4.92 -37.14 -18.42
N TYR A 331 4.05 -37.73 -17.59
CA TYR A 331 4.31 -38.23 -16.22
C TYR A 331 2.99 -38.43 -15.45
N SER A 332 2.98 -39.40 -14.52
CA SER A 332 1.91 -39.68 -13.57
C SER A 332 2.04 -38.81 -12.30
N VAL A 333 1.94 -37.49 -12.43
CA VAL A 333 1.85 -36.61 -11.25
C VAL A 333 0.42 -36.59 -10.71
N PRO A 334 0.25 -36.62 -9.37
CA PRO A 334 -1.06 -36.44 -8.74
C PRO A 334 -1.62 -35.03 -9.05
N ALA A 335 -2.94 -34.89 -8.90
CA ALA A 335 -3.65 -33.67 -9.23
C ALA A 335 -3.04 -32.44 -8.53
N GLN A 336 -2.76 -31.39 -9.29
CA GLN A 336 -2.12 -30.18 -8.78
C GLN A 336 -3.16 -29.13 -8.44
N ASN A 337 -3.06 -28.53 -7.25
CA ASN A 337 -3.95 -27.45 -6.85
C ASN A 337 -3.65 -26.19 -7.66
N VAL A 338 -4.64 -25.63 -8.34
CA VAL A 338 -4.51 -24.43 -9.15
C VAL A 338 -5.54 -23.43 -8.68
N SER A 339 -5.08 -22.20 -8.39
CA SER A 339 -5.94 -21.07 -8.04
C SER A 339 -6.12 -20.18 -9.25
N ILE A 340 -7.36 -19.86 -9.61
CA ILE A 340 -7.67 -18.99 -10.75
C ILE A 340 -8.10 -17.62 -10.24
N SER A 341 -7.42 -16.59 -10.75
CA SER A 341 -7.77 -15.19 -10.50
C SER A 341 -8.14 -14.48 -11.81
N MET A 342 -9.10 -13.57 -11.73
CA MET A 342 -9.43 -12.65 -12.81
C MET A 342 -9.05 -11.23 -12.40
N TYR A 343 -8.34 -10.53 -13.27
CA TYR A 343 -8.04 -9.11 -13.12
C TYR A 343 -8.95 -8.35 -14.07
N VAL A 344 -9.64 -7.36 -13.53
CA VAL A 344 -10.54 -6.52 -14.32
C VAL A 344 -10.25 -5.06 -14.00
N TYR A 345 -10.15 -4.25 -15.04
CA TYR A 345 -9.83 -2.83 -14.92
C TYR A 345 -11.00 -2.00 -15.42
N SER A 346 -11.28 -0.94 -14.69
CA SER A 346 -12.34 0.00 -15.05
C SER A 346 -11.99 1.39 -14.53
N GLN A 347 -12.39 2.41 -15.29
CA GLN A 347 -12.36 3.81 -14.83
C GLN A 347 -13.47 4.12 -13.81
N ALA A 348 -14.39 3.19 -13.55
CA ALA A 348 -15.48 3.30 -12.58
C ALA A 348 -15.64 2.00 -11.76
N SER A 349 -16.04 2.09 -10.49
CA SER A 349 -15.91 1.02 -9.49
C SER A 349 -17.00 -0.06 -9.47
N SER A 350 -18.08 0.07 -10.26
CA SER A 350 -19.30 -0.75 -10.09
C SER A 350 -19.40 -1.96 -11.02
N MET A 351 -18.39 -2.84 -10.98
CA MET A 351 -18.39 -4.14 -11.63
C MET A 351 -18.73 -5.27 -10.65
N LEU A 352 -19.65 -6.14 -11.03
CA LEU A 352 -20.01 -7.31 -10.23
C LEU A 352 -19.78 -8.60 -11.02
N LEU A 353 -19.12 -9.54 -10.37
CA LEU A 353 -18.91 -10.90 -10.84
C LEU A 353 -19.79 -11.83 -10.02
N TYR A 354 -20.64 -12.62 -10.69
CA TYR A 354 -21.53 -13.55 -9.98
C TYR A 354 -20.73 -14.76 -9.46
N GLY A 355 -20.87 -15.06 -8.16
CA GLY A 355 -20.29 -16.25 -7.54
C GLY A 355 -18.81 -16.15 -7.13
N VAL A 356 -18.25 -14.94 -6.99
CA VAL A 356 -16.81 -14.75 -6.73
C VAL A 356 -16.56 -13.94 -5.46
N SER A 357 -15.61 -14.37 -4.63
CA SER A 357 -15.12 -13.56 -3.50
C SER A 357 -14.22 -12.45 -4.03
N ASN A 358 -14.63 -11.20 -3.81
CA ASN A 358 -13.80 -10.04 -4.13
C ASN A 358 -12.67 -9.92 -3.09
N VAL A 359 -11.43 -9.84 -3.55
CA VAL A 359 -10.31 -9.43 -2.69
C VAL A 359 -9.91 -8.04 -3.20
N PRO A 360 -10.26 -6.94 -2.50
CA PRO A 360 -9.79 -5.63 -2.91
C PRO A 360 -8.27 -5.62 -2.80
N VAL A 361 -7.60 -5.56 -3.94
CA VAL A 361 -6.14 -5.42 -3.97
C VAL A 361 -5.77 -4.34 -4.97
N THR A 362 -5.21 -3.24 -4.48
CA THR A 362 -4.47 -2.27 -5.30
C THR A 362 -3.07 -2.82 -5.55
N PHE A 363 -2.92 -3.63 -6.60
CA PHE A 363 -1.62 -3.91 -7.21
C PHE A 363 -1.61 -3.42 -8.65
N ASN A 364 -0.47 -2.85 -9.06
CA ASN A 364 -0.19 -2.54 -10.46
C ASN A 364 0.14 -3.84 -11.19
N ASP A 365 -0.67 -4.21 -12.19
CA ASP A 365 -0.23 -5.16 -13.22
C ASP A 365 0.75 -4.42 -14.13
N PRO A 366 2.05 -4.79 -14.12
CA PRO A 366 3.08 -4.06 -14.85
C PRO A 366 2.89 -4.12 -16.37
N ALA A 367 2.05 -5.03 -16.88
CA ALA A 367 1.74 -5.15 -18.31
C ALA A 367 0.57 -4.26 -18.76
N PHE A 368 0.03 -3.41 -17.87
CA PHE A 368 -1.17 -2.63 -18.13
C PHE A 368 -0.87 -1.14 -18.45
N PRO A 369 -1.44 -0.56 -19.52
CA PRO A 369 -1.35 0.88 -19.77
C PRO A 369 -2.40 1.67 -18.97
N SER A 370 -1.93 2.51 -18.03
CA SER A 370 -2.56 3.70 -17.39
C SER A 370 -4.10 3.89 -17.34
N LEU A 371 -4.92 2.84 -17.17
CA LEU A 371 -6.37 2.97 -16.94
C LEU A 371 -6.76 2.62 -15.49
N GLY A 372 -6.99 3.64 -14.68
CA GLY A 372 -7.86 3.58 -13.48
C GLY A 372 -7.51 2.56 -12.38
N GLN A 373 -8.53 2.17 -11.60
CA GLN A 373 -8.44 1.18 -10.52
C GLN A 373 -8.71 -0.23 -11.04
N GLY A 374 -7.78 -1.16 -10.80
CA GLY A 374 -7.95 -2.58 -11.08
C GLY A 374 -8.43 -3.35 -9.84
N VAL A 375 -9.20 -4.42 -10.05
CA VAL A 375 -9.65 -5.32 -8.99
C VAL A 375 -9.31 -6.76 -9.36
N LYS A 376 -8.82 -7.53 -8.37
CA LYS A 376 -8.51 -8.95 -8.49
C LYS A 376 -9.61 -9.77 -7.82
N TYR A 377 -10.14 -10.74 -8.55
CA TYR A 377 -11.18 -11.64 -8.06
C TYR A 377 -10.68 -13.06 -8.00
N ALA A 378 -10.91 -13.76 -6.88
CA ALA A 378 -10.53 -15.16 -6.70
C ALA A 378 -11.68 -16.07 -7.17
N LEU A 379 -11.56 -16.62 -8.38
CA LEU A 379 -12.64 -17.34 -9.06
C LEU A 379 -12.89 -18.73 -8.47
N ALA A 380 -11.84 -19.55 -8.41
CA ALA A 380 -11.94 -20.94 -7.98
C ALA A 380 -10.57 -21.55 -7.68
N ASN A 381 -10.59 -22.64 -6.92
CA ASN A 381 -9.44 -23.51 -6.70
C ASN A 381 -9.81 -24.94 -7.14
N TRP A 382 -8.98 -25.56 -7.97
CA TRP A 382 -9.21 -26.94 -8.47
C TRP A 382 -7.96 -27.77 -8.38
N SER A 383 -8.10 -29.09 -8.36
CA SER A 383 -6.99 -30.02 -8.55
C SER A 383 -7.01 -30.55 -9.98
N LEU A 384 -6.00 -30.22 -10.79
CA LEU A 384 -5.90 -30.62 -12.20
C LEU A 384 -4.96 -31.82 -12.39
N ALA A 385 -5.47 -32.91 -12.96
CA ALA A 385 -4.67 -34.05 -13.41
C ALA A 385 -3.94 -33.73 -14.75
N PRO A 386 -2.90 -34.49 -15.13
CA PRO A 386 -2.27 -34.38 -16.45
C PRO A 386 -3.29 -34.45 -17.58
N THR A 387 -3.18 -33.60 -18.59
CA THR A 387 -4.09 -33.49 -19.75
C THR A 387 -5.54 -33.08 -19.45
N GLN A 388 -5.92 -32.94 -18.17
CA GLN A 388 -7.26 -32.52 -17.77
C GLN A 388 -7.50 -31.05 -18.15
N LEU A 389 -8.67 -30.80 -18.73
CA LEU A 389 -9.18 -29.49 -19.07
C LEU A 389 -10.36 -29.19 -18.15
N GLU A 390 -10.26 -28.10 -17.39
CA GLU A 390 -11.39 -27.58 -16.60
C GLU A 390 -11.84 -26.24 -17.14
N GLY A 391 -13.15 -26.00 -17.06
CA GLY A 391 -13.77 -24.80 -17.59
C GLY A 391 -14.74 -24.16 -16.61
N LEU A 392 -14.76 -22.83 -16.60
CA LEU A 392 -15.75 -22.05 -15.86
C LEU A 392 -16.25 -20.91 -16.73
N THR A 393 -17.56 -20.70 -16.73
CA THR A 393 -18.16 -19.49 -17.28
C THR A 393 -18.28 -18.45 -16.18
N VAL A 394 -17.58 -17.34 -16.38
CA VAL A 394 -17.59 -16.19 -15.50
C VAL A 394 -18.50 -15.13 -16.10
N GLN A 395 -19.48 -14.68 -15.32
CA GLN A 395 -20.43 -13.68 -15.78
C GLN A 395 -20.04 -12.29 -15.28
N LEU A 396 -19.73 -11.40 -16.22
CA LEU A 396 -19.45 -10.00 -15.96
C LEU A 396 -20.73 -9.17 -16.07
N ASN A 397 -21.09 -8.52 -14.96
CA ASN A 397 -22.24 -7.63 -14.87
C ASN A 397 -21.73 -6.22 -14.57
N LEU A 398 -22.20 -5.26 -15.35
CA LEU A 398 -21.80 -3.88 -15.21
C LEU A 398 -23.02 -3.08 -14.73
N SER A 399 -22.93 -2.54 -13.52
CA SER A 399 -23.93 -1.60 -13.00
C SER A 399 -23.53 -0.22 -13.46
N LEU A 400 -24.36 0.38 -14.31
CA LEU A 400 -24.00 1.60 -15.02
C LEU A 400 -24.95 2.72 -14.69
N GLY A 401 -24.39 3.87 -14.30
CA GLY A 401 -25.06 5.17 -14.41
C GLY A 401 -25.24 5.59 -15.88
N ASN A 402 -25.32 6.88 -16.19
CA ASN A 402 -25.38 7.33 -17.59
C ASN A 402 -24.05 7.03 -18.33
N PHE A 403 -24.09 6.32 -19.46
CA PHE A 403 -22.91 6.06 -20.31
C PHE A 403 -23.33 5.79 -21.77
N SER A 404 -22.45 6.12 -22.73
CA SER A 404 -22.69 5.89 -24.16
C SER A 404 -22.14 4.53 -24.61
N ALA A 405 -20.88 4.26 -24.27
CA ALA A 405 -20.21 2.97 -24.40
C ALA A 405 -19.11 2.86 -23.34
N ARG A 406 -18.88 1.65 -22.79
CA ARG A 406 -17.78 1.38 -21.85
C ARG A 406 -17.06 0.09 -22.21
N THR A 407 -15.74 0.18 -22.39
CA THR A 407 -14.88 -0.97 -22.65
C THR A 407 -14.23 -1.42 -21.35
N VAL A 408 -14.35 -2.71 -21.05
CA VAL A 408 -13.83 -3.35 -19.84
C VAL A 408 -12.74 -4.36 -20.23
N PRO A 409 -11.45 -4.03 -20.01
CA PRO A 409 -10.36 -4.96 -20.21
C PRO A 409 -10.21 -5.94 -19.03
N TYR A 410 -9.87 -7.19 -19.35
CA TYR A 410 -9.69 -8.26 -18.39
C TYR A 410 -8.62 -9.28 -18.83
N ARG A 411 -7.99 -9.94 -17.85
CA ARG A 411 -7.12 -11.11 -18.04
C ARG A 411 -7.34 -12.13 -16.95
N VAL A 412 -7.04 -13.39 -17.23
CA VAL A 412 -7.11 -14.48 -16.26
C VAL A 412 -5.72 -14.99 -15.96
N VAL A 413 -5.44 -15.28 -14.70
CA VAL A 413 -4.17 -15.83 -14.22
C VAL A 413 -4.44 -17.08 -13.40
N ALA A 414 -3.77 -18.17 -13.76
CA ALA A 414 -3.73 -19.42 -13.02
C ALA A 414 -2.44 -19.49 -12.22
N THR A 415 -2.53 -19.68 -10.90
CA THR A 415 -1.39 -19.75 -9.99
C THR A 415 -1.32 -21.13 -9.36
N LEU A 416 -0.15 -21.75 -9.45
CA LEU A 416 0.17 -23.04 -8.82
C LEU A 416 0.55 -22.86 -7.35
N PRO A 417 0.59 -23.94 -6.54
CA PRO A 417 0.88 -23.85 -5.10
C PRO A 417 2.33 -23.42 -4.83
N ASN A 418 3.22 -23.65 -5.80
CA ASN A 418 4.61 -23.20 -5.76
C ASN A 418 4.78 -21.73 -6.19
N GLY A 419 3.70 -21.01 -6.47
CA GLY A 419 3.71 -19.58 -6.85
C GLY A 419 3.85 -19.32 -8.36
N THR A 420 4.19 -20.32 -9.18
CA THR A 420 4.27 -20.14 -10.65
C THR A 420 2.91 -19.76 -11.22
N SER A 421 2.87 -18.72 -12.07
CA SER A 421 1.63 -18.18 -12.63
C SER A 421 1.62 -18.20 -14.17
N PHE A 422 0.48 -18.55 -14.77
CA PHE A 422 0.22 -18.59 -16.20
C PHE A 422 -0.94 -17.65 -16.53
N SER A 423 -0.84 -16.85 -17.58
CA SER A 423 -1.87 -15.85 -17.90
C SER A 423 -2.42 -15.97 -19.31
N SER A 424 -3.71 -15.67 -19.47
CA SER A 424 -4.30 -15.44 -20.79
C SER A 424 -3.76 -14.15 -21.43
N PRO A 425 -3.83 -14.00 -22.76
CA PRO A 425 -3.70 -12.69 -23.40
C PRO A 425 -4.72 -11.69 -22.84
N MET A 426 -4.40 -10.39 -22.96
CA MET A 426 -5.32 -9.30 -22.61
C MET A 426 -6.53 -9.33 -23.54
N ARG A 427 -7.75 -9.25 -22.98
CA ARG A 427 -9.00 -9.16 -23.74
C ARG A 427 -9.85 -8.01 -23.23
N SER A 428 -10.86 -7.62 -24.01
CA SER A 428 -11.82 -6.60 -23.59
C SER A 428 -13.23 -6.91 -24.09
N ILE A 429 -14.23 -6.43 -23.34
CA ILE A 429 -15.64 -6.47 -23.71
C ILE A 429 -16.18 -5.05 -23.69
N THR A 430 -16.90 -4.64 -24.74
CA THR A 430 -17.51 -3.31 -24.81
C THR A 430 -19.00 -3.38 -24.51
N PHE A 431 -19.45 -2.71 -23.44
CA PHE A 431 -20.84 -2.53 -23.07
C PHE A 431 -21.41 -1.27 -23.71
N THR A 432 -22.57 -1.38 -24.38
CA THR A 432 -23.28 -0.27 -25.02
C THR A 432 -24.62 -0.03 -24.33
N SER A 433 -25.02 1.23 -24.11
CA SER A 433 -26.29 1.52 -23.42
C SER A 433 -27.50 1.25 -24.32
N PRO A 434 -28.57 0.61 -23.80
CA PRO A 434 -29.88 0.62 -24.44
C PRO A 434 -30.54 1.96 -24.07
N SER A 435 -31.19 2.59 -25.02
CA SER A 435 -31.80 3.92 -24.87
C SER A 435 -33.00 3.98 -23.91
N HIS A 436 -32.86 3.81 -22.58
CA HIS A 436 -33.94 3.98 -21.59
C HIS A 436 -33.41 4.47 -20.22
N ALA A 437 -33.98 5.55 -19.67
CA ALA A 437 -33.48 6.25 -18.48
C ALA A 437 -34.46 6.19 -17.30
N ALA A 438 -34.10 5.47 -16.23
CA ALA A 438 -34.69 5.63 -14.89
C ALA A 438 -33.63 5.23 -13.85
N THR A 439 -33.49 5.97 -12.74
CA THR A 439 -32.90 5.42 -11.50
C THR A 439 -32.95 6.41 -10.32
N ASN A 440 -33.27 5.86 -9.15
CA ASN A 440 -33.59 6.47 -7.86
C ASN A 440 -32.48 7.37 -7.27
N VAL A 441 -32.86 8.26 -6.35
CA VAL A 441 -31.97 9.14 -5.58
C VAL A 441 -32.12 8.87 -4.08
N THR A 442 -31.02 8.85 -3.31
CA THR A 442 -31.03 8.56 -1.86
C THR A 442 -30.24 9.60 -1.09
N GLY A 443 -30.74 10.01 0.09
CA GLY A 443 -30.00 10.80 1.07
C GLY A 443 -30.77 11.00 2.38
N ALA A 444 -30.06 11.31 3.47
CA ALA A 444 -30.63 11.48 4.83
C ALA A 444 -31.52 10.31 5.29
N GLY A 445 -31.19 9.08 4.90
CA GLY A 445 -32.00 7.89 5.20
C GLY A 445 -33.26 7.75 4.34
N VAL A 446 -33.58 8.71 3.47
CA VAL A 446 -34.75 8.70 2.59
C VAL A 446 -34.33 8.32 1.15
N THR A 447 -35.10 7.44 0.51
CA THR A 447 -34.94 7.09 -0.91
C THR A 447 -36.13 7.59 -1.71
N LEU A 448 -35.86 8.39 -2.74
CA LEU A 448 -36.80 8.80 -3.78
C LEU A 448 -36.61 7.93 -5.02
N GLY A 449 -37.57 7.06 -5.29
CA GLY A 449 -37.68 6.32 -6.54
C GLY A 449 -38.65 6.98 -7.50
N PHE A 450 -38.31 6.98 -8.78
CA PHE A 450 -39.21 7.47 -9.81
C PHE A 450 -39.10 6.68 -11.11
N SER A 451 -40.21 6.59 -11.83
CA SER A 451 -40.29 5.90 -13.12
C SER A 451 -41.06 6.77 -14.11
N LEU A 452 -40.48 6.91 -15.31
CA LEU A 452 -41.08 7.60 -16.45
C LEU A 452 -40.63 6.93 -17.76
N PRO A 453 -41.48 6.92 -18.79
CA PRO A 453 -41.08 6.54 -20.14
C PRO A 453 -40.21 7.63 -20.78
N THR A 454 -39.27 7.23 -21.64
CA THR A 454 -38.38 8.15 -22.38
C THR A 454 -39.07 8.86 -23.54
N ALA A 455 -40.21 8.33 -23.99
CA ALA A 455 -41.07 8.93 -25.00
C ALA A 455 -42.53 8.60 -24.70
N VAL A 456 -43.43 9.50 -25.05
CA VAL A 456 -44.88 9.29 -24.94
C VAL A 456 -45.49 9.36 -26.34
N VAL A 457 -46.25 8.33 -26.69
CA VAL A 457 -46.90 8.16 -28.00
C VAL A 457 -48.39 8.53 -27.95
N GLU A 458 -48.92 8.77 -26.74
CA GLU A 458 -50.30 9.23 -26.55
C GLU A 458 -50.37 10.75 -26.34
N PRO A 459 -51.45 11.43 -26.76
CA PRO A 459 -51.36 12.82 -27.16
C PRO A 459 -51.22 13.82 -26.00
N ASN A 460 -51.62 13.47 -24.77
CA ASN A 460 -51.99 14.51 -23.79
C ASN A 460 -51.45 14.35 -22.36
N ASN A 461 -50.87 13.20 -21.95
CA ASN A 461 -50.38 13.05 -20.59
C ASN A 461 -49.13 12.16 -20.45
N ALA A 462 -48.33 12.43 -19.41
CA ALA A 462 -47.34 11.48 -18.89
C ALA A 462 -47.62 11.21 -17.41
N SER A 463 -47.42 9.95 -17.01
CA SER A 463 -47.52 9.52 -15.62
C SER A 463 -46.12 9.37 -15.03
N LEU A 464 -45.77 10.26 -14.11
CA LEU A 464 -44.58 10.15 -13.27
C LEU A 464 -44.98 9.47 -11.96
N MET A 465 -44.50 8.25 -11.75
CA MET A 465 -44.65 7.60 -10.45
C MET A 465 -43.52 8.04 -9.53
N LEU A 466 -43.85 8.59 -8.37
CA LEU A 466 -42.91 8.94 -7.30
C LEU A 466 -43.15 8.04 -6.11
N ASN A 467 -42.08 7.43 -5.60
CA ASN A 467 -42.11 6.64 -4.39
C ASN A 467 -41.03 7.15 -3.44
N VAL A 468 -41.43 7.62 -2.26
CA VAL A 468 -40.53 8.10 -1.23
C VAL A 468 -40.58 7.13 -0.05
N LYS A 469 -39.42 6.63 0.34
CA LYS A 469 -39.28 5.69 1.45
C LYS A 469 -38.33 6.24 2.50
N ASN A 470 -38.76 6.28 3.75
CA ASN A 470 -37.86 6.46 4.89
C ASN A 470 -37.26 5.08 5.25
N ASN A 471 -35.95 4.96 5.19
CA ASN A 471 -35.23 3.73 5.51
C ASN A 471 -34.76 3.68 6.97
N ASP A 472 -35.07 4.68 7.80
CA ASP A 472 -34.78 4.61 9.24
C ASP A 472 -35.54 3.45 9.87
N MET A 473 -34.80 2.57 10.56
CA MET A 473 -35.32 1.36 11.21
C MET A 473 -35.69 1.60 12.68
N ASN A 474 -35.42 2.78 13.24
CA ASN A 474 -35.67 3.10 14.64
C ASN A 474 -37.09 3.64 14.86
N LEU A 475 -38.01 2.79 15.31
CA LEU A 475 -39.42 3.14 15.58
C LEU A 475 -39.63 4.26 16.62
N GLY A 476 -38.61 4.61 17.41
CA GLY A 476 -38.65 5.68 18.40
C GLY A 476 -38.19 7.06 17.90
N ASN A 477 -37.68 7.15 16.67
CA ASN A 477 -37.28 8.43 16.09
C ASN A 477 -38.51 9.23 15.62
N PRO A 478 -38.50 10.57 15.74
CA PRO A 478 -39.58 11.40 15.21
C PRO A 478 -39.69 11.23 13.70
N ALA A 479 -40.90 11.42 13.15
CA ALA A 479 -41.09 11.43 11.72
C ALA A 479 -40.23 12.53 11.07
N LEU A 480 -39.75 12.27 9.85
CA LEU A 480 -39.01 13.25 9.07
C LEU A 480 -39.98 14.05 8.21
N ASP A 481 -39.90 15.38 8.22
CA ASP A 481 -40.65 16.21 7.28
C ASP A 481 -40.03 16.01 5.89
N VAL A 482 -40.79 15.49 4.92
CA VAL A 482 -40.28 15.22 3.57
C VAL A 482 -41.07 15.97 2.53
N LYS A 483 -40.34 16.75 1.72
CA LYS A 483 -40.85 17.51 0.58
C LYS A 483 -40.19 17.04 -0.71
N VAL A 484 -41.00 16.86 -1.76
CA VAL A 484 -40.51 16.60 -3.12
C VAL A 484 -41.00 17.67 -4.06
N ASN A 485 -40.06 18.40 -4.65
CA ASN A 485 -40.32 19.45 -5.62
C ASN A 485 -40.07 18.94 -7.04
N LEU A 486 -41.06 19.09 -7.92
CA LEU A 486 -40.94 18.87 -9.36
C LEU A 486 -40.78 20.22 -10.05
N THR A 487 -39.68 20.39 -10.76
CA THR A 487 -39.43 21.58 -11.56
C THR A 487 -39.56 21.25 -13.04
N LEU A 488 -40.36 22.04 -13.76
CA LEU A 488 -40.53 21.97 -15.21
C LEU A 488 -39.91 23.21 -15.85
N PHE A 489 -39.00 23.02 -16.82
CA PHE A 489 -38.21 24.10 -17.43
C PHE A 489 -38.72 24.53 -18.81
N SER A 490 -39.48 23.71 -19.51
CA SER A 490 -40.00 24.06 -20.84
C SER A 490 -41.29 23.29 -21.14
N VAL A 491 -42.18 23.99 -21.84
CA VAL A 491 -43.53 23.64 -22.31
C VAL A 491 -44.67 23.76 -21.26
N ASN A 492 -45.76 24.41 -21.68
CA ASN A 492 -46.99 24.66 -20.92
C ASN A 492 -47.72 23.35 -20.56
N GLY A 493 -47.34 22.75 -19.43
CA GLY A 493 -48.04 21.63 -18.83
C GLY A 493 -48.72 22.01 -17.53
N THR A 494 -49.87 21.40 -17.27
CA THR A 494 -50.55 21.49 -15.97
C THR A 494 -50.19 20.23 -15.18
N VAL A 495 -49.59 20.40 -14.01
CA VAL A 495 -49.31 19.28 -13.12
C VAL A 495 -50.55 18.99 -12.28
N LYS A 496 -50.98 17.73 -12.26
CA LYS A 496 -52.08 17.26 -11.43
C LYS A 496 -51.66 16.04 -10.63
N VAL A 497 -52.18 15.97 -9.42
CA VAL A 497 -52.07 14.81 -8.55
C VAL A 497 -53.50 14.34 -8.26
N PRO A 498 -53.90 13.14 -8.70
CA PRO A 498 -55.24 12.63 -8.44
C PRO A 498 -55.57 12.67 -6.94
N GLY A 499 -56.62 13.42 -6.57
CA GLY A 499 -57.12 13.48 -5.19
C GLY A 499 -56.49 14.53 -4.27
N MET A 500 -55.57 15.39 -4.75
CA MET A 500 -55.09 16.54 -3.98
C MET A 500 -55.54 17.88 -4.60
N PRO A 501 -56.26 18.74 -3.86
CA PRO A 501 -56.82 19.97 -4.41
C PRO A 501 -55.86 21.18 -4.45
N VAL A 502 -54.64 21.08 -3.91
CA VAL A 502 -53.69 22.20 -3.90
C VAL A 502 -52.28 21.70 -4.15
N ILE A 503 -51.68 22.11 -5.27
CA ILE A 503 -50.23 22.04 -5.50
C ILE A 503 -49.75 23.48 -5.40
N ALA A 504 -48.85 23.79 -4.47
CA ALA A 504 -48.23 25.10 -4.41
C ALA A 504 -47.26 25.23 -5.60
N SER A 505 -47.46 26.27 -6.42
CA SER A 505 -46.59 26.57 -7.57
C SER A 505 -45.83 27.87 -7.36
N SER A 506 -44.55 27.88 -7.71
CA SER A 506 -43.73 29.10 -7.76
C SER A 506 -42.95 29.17 -9.08
N SER A 507 -43.06 30.28 -9.80
CA SER A 507 -42.26 30.55 -11.01
C SER A 507 -40.88 31.08 -10.65
N PHE A 508 -39.83 30.62 -11.34
CA PHE A 508 -38.46 31.13 -11.19
C PHE A 508 -37.65 30.96 -12.48
N THR A 509 -36.60 31.78 -12.67
CA THR A 509 -35.90 31.91 -13.96
C THR A 509 -34.48 31.33 -13.97
N SER A 510 -34.00 30.75 -12.87
CA SER A 510 -32.59 30.34 -12.72
C SER A 510 -32.43 28.87 -12.33
N ASP A 511 -32.03 28.05 -13.29
CA ASP A 511 -31.27 26.82 -13.06
C ASP A 511 -29.94 26.92 -13.81
N ALA A 512 -28.83 26.58 -13.15
CA ALA A 512 -27.48 26.73 -13.68
C ALA A 512 -27.23 25.88 -14.95
N MET A 513 -28.02 24.83 -15.18
CA MET A 513 -27.93 23.95 -16.35
C MET A 513 -28.89 24.33 -17.49
N HIS A 514 -29.79 25.29 -17.29
CA HIS A 514 -30.70 25.83 -18.32
C HIS A 514 -30.90 27.34 -18.15
N ALA A 515 -29.80 28.10 -18.20
CA ALA A 515 -29.81 29.55 -18.06
C ALA A 515 -30.64 30.19 -19.19
N GLY A 516 -31.76 30.85 -18.82
CA GLY A 516 -32.59 31.62 -19.76
C GLY A 516 -33.95 31.01 -20.11
N VAL A 517 -34.32 29.84 -19.59
CA VAL A 517 -35.67 29.28 -19.76
C VAL A 517 -36.44 29.32 -18.44
N PRO A 518 -37.62 29.97 -18.36
CA PRO A 518 -38.37 30.08 -17.12
C PRO A 518 -38.91 28.71 -16.67
N GLY A 519 -38.63 28.35 -15.42
CA GLY A 519 -39.12 27.13 -14.80
C GLY A 519 -40.28 27.38 -13.83
N THR A 520 -41.10 26.36 -13.63
CA THR A 520 -42.13 26.34 -12.56
C THR A 520 -41.88 25.16 -11.65
N THR A 521 -41.74 25.42 -10.34
CA THR A 521 -41.64 24.38 -9.31
C THR A 521 -43.01 24.10 -8.72
N TYR A 522 -43.30 22.82 -8.57
CA TYR A 522 -44.50 22.26 -7.96
C TYR A 522 -44.10 21.38 -6.78
N THR A 523 -44.65 21.60 -5.59
CA THR A 523 -44.45 20.68 -4.45
C THR A 523 -45.48 19.55 -4.52
N VAL A 524 -45.00 18.32 -4.72
CA VAL A 524 -45.84 17.16 -5.02
C VAL A 524 -46.07 16.29 -3.77
N ILE A 525 -45.09 16.22 -2.88
CA ILE A 525 -45.16 15.53 -1.60
C ILE A 525 -44.71 16.54 -0.55
N ASP A 526 -45.45 16.68 0.54
CA ASP A 526 -45.14 17.53 1.68
C ASP A 526 -45.80 16.94 2.93
N ARG A 527 -45.12 16.03 3.62
CA ARG A 527 -45.65 15.27 4.78
C ARG A 527 -44.55 14.72 5.69
N ASP A 528 -44.94 14.45 6.93
CA ASP A 528 -44.17 13.68 7.91
C ASP A 528 -44.13 12.18 7.56
N LEU A 529 -42.92 11.67 7.31
CA LEU A 529 -42.66 10.26 7.00
C LEU A 529 -42.07 9.54 8.21
N TYR A 530 -42.90 8.74 8.88
CA TYR A 530 -42.49 7.89 10.01
C TYR A 530 -41.39 6.87 9.62
N PRO A 531 -40.62 6.34 10.60
CA PRO A 531 -39.66 5.26 10.36
C PRO A 531 -40.29 4.09 9.58
N GLN A 532 -39.57 3.57 8.57
CA GLN A 532 -40.05 2.58 7.59
C GLN A 532 -41.29 2.99 6.77
N GLY A 533 -41.72 4.24 6.83
CA GLY A 533 -42.83 4.78 6.05
C GLY A 533 -42.53 4.82 4.55
N VAL A 534 -43.55 4.52 3.75
CA VAL A 534 -43.49 4.59 2.28
C VAL A 534 -44.67 5.41 1.79
N HIS A 535 -44.41 6.35 0.89
CA HIS A 535 -45.43 7.15 0.22
C HIS A 535 -45.25 7.08 -1.29
N GLY A 536 -46.25 6.53 -1.98
CA GLY A 536 -46.31 6.48 -3.43
C GLY A 536 -47.37 7.43 -3.96
N ILE A 537 -46.99 8.27 -4.94
CA ILE A 537 -47.92 9.17 -5.62
C ILE A 537 -47.66 9.15 -7.12
N THR A 538 -48.73 9.20 -7.91
CA THR A 538 -48.62 9.36 -9.36
C THR A 538 -48.92 10.80 -9.71
N VAL A 539 -47.96 11.43 -10.37
CA VAL A 539 -48.07 12.78 -10.91
C VAL A 539 -48.45 12.67 -12.36
N LEU A 540 -49.55 13.31 -12.72
CA LEU A 540 -49.95 13.46 -14.10
C LEU A 540 -49.47 14.81 -14.59
N VAL A 541 -48.69 14.80 -15.65
CA VAL A 541 -48.34 16.02 -16.38
C VAL A 541 -49.22 16.06 -17.61
N ASP A 542 -50.27 16.88 -17.56
CA ASP A 542 -51.17 17.10 -18.68
C ASP A 542 -50.59 18.21 -19.56
N LEU A 543 -50.36 17.94 -20.83
CA LEU A 543 -49.90 18.92 -21.81
C LEU A 543 -51.06 19.25 -22.74
N ASP A 544 -51.32 20.54 -22.95
CA ASP A 544 -52.32 21.00 -23.92
C ASP A 544 -51.68 21.04 -25.33
N ILE A 545 -51.47 19.86 -25.92
CA ILE A 545 -50.84 19.73 -27.24
C ILE A 545 -51.92 19.74 -28.31
N THR A 546 -52.05 20.85 -29.02
CA THR A 546 -52.90 20.96 -30.22
C THR A 546 -52.05 20.89 -31.49
N GLY A 547 -52.11 19.76 -32.23
CA GLY A 547 -51.48 19.59 -33.55
C GLY A 547 -50.24 18.67 -33.60
N ASN A 548 -49.72 18.40 -34.80
CA ASN A 548 -48.54 17.55 -35.06
C ASN A 548 -47.23 18.28 -34.72
N ILE A 549 -46.93 18.43 -33.43
CA ILE A 549 -45.72 19.10 -32.95
C ILE A 549 -44.94 18.15 -32.03
N ARG A 550 -43.62 18.06 -32.23
CA ARG A 550 -42.72 17.40 -31.28
C ARG A 550 -42.50 18.33 -30.09
N VAL A 551 -42.78 17.83 -28.90
CA VAL A 551 -42.70 18.60 -27.66
C VAL A 551 -41.66 17.96 -26.74
N GLU A 552 -40.73 18.75 -26.20
CA GLU A 552 -39.71 18.27 -25.26
C GLU A 552 -39.92 18.92 -23.89
N LEU A 553 -40.37 18.12 -22.91
CA LEU A 553 -40.47 18.57 -21.52
C LEU A 553 -39.14 18.28 -20.83
N VAL A 554 -38.53 19.33 -20.29
CA VAL A 554 -37.34 19.22 -19.47
C VAL A 554 -37.73 19.37 -18.00
N TYR A 555 -37.36 18.40 -17.16
CA TYR A 555 -37.75 18.39 -15.75
C TYR A 555 -36.64 17.90 -14.81
N ARG A 556 -36.83 18.18 -13.52
CA ARG A 556 -35.96 17.77 -12.41
C ARG A 556 -36.78 17.58 -11.13
N LEU A 557 -36.33 16.69 -10.25
CA LEU A 557 -36.91 16.48 -8.92
C LEU A 557 -35.88 16.80 -7.83
N ASP A 558 -36.33 17.48 -6.79
CA ASP A 558 -35.56 17.79 -5.59
C ASP A 558 -36.20 17.13 -4.37
N LEU A 559 -35.38 16.44 -3.57
CA LEU A 559 -35.75 15.81 -2.31
C LEU A 559 -35.26 16.67 -1.16
N ILE A 560 -36.19 17.16 -0.34
CA ILE A 560 -35.95 18.00 0.82
C ILE A 560 -36.41 17.23 2.06
N VAL A 561 -35.58 17.17 3.09
CA VAL A 561 -35.88 16.49 4.35
C VAL A 561 -35.58 17.45 5.50
N ASN A 562 -36.56 17.71 6.38
CA ASN A 562 -36.50 18.70 7.46
C ASN A 562 -36.00 20.06 6.97
N ASP A 563 -36.59 20.55 5.87
CA ASP A 563 -36.23 21.81 5.18
C ASP A 563 -34.79 21.90 4.64
N VAL A 564 -34.03 20.80 4.63
CA VAL A 564 -32.71 20.71 4.02
C VAL A 564 -32.82 20.02 2.66
N LEU A 565 -32.30 20.64 1.60
CA LEU A 565 -32.15 19.97 0.30
C LEU A 565 -31.14 18.83 0.44
N VAL A 566 -31.63 17.60 0.34
CA VAL A 566 -30.83 16.40 0.56
C VAL A 566 -30.31 15.83 -0.75
N ALA A 567 -31.13 15.88 -1.80
CA ALA A 567 -30.72 15.35 -3.09
C ALA A 567 -31.51 15.95 -4.25
N THR A 568 -30.92 15.88 -5.43
CA THR A 568 -31.44 16.45 -6.68
C THR A 568 -31.22 15.47 -7.81
N THR A 569 -32.22 15.25 -8.66
CA THR A 569 -32.04 14.48 -9.90
C THR A 569 -31.29 15.30 -10.93
N MET A 570 -30.57 14.64 -11.83
CA MET A 570 -30.16 15.28 -13.08
C MET A 570 -31.38 15.76 -13.87
N LEU A 571 -31.19 16.75 -14.74
CA LEU A 571 -32.19 17.14 -15.74
C LEU A 571 -32.53 15.96 -16.64
N ARG A 572 -33.82 15.77 -16.88
CA ARG A 572 -34.37 14.72 -17.72
C ARG A 572 -35.25 15.36 -18.79
N VAL A 573 -35.30 14.72 -19.96
CA VAL A 573 -36.09 15.16 -21.10
C VAL A 573 -37.04 14.04 -21.47
N ILE A 574 -38.32 14.36 -21.59
CA ILE A 574 -39.32 13.48 -22.19
C ILE A 574 -39.71 14.10 -23.53
N THR A 575 -39.73 13.29 -24.57
CA THR A 575 -40.19 13.73 -25.89
C THR A 575 -41.59 13.18 -26.15
N TRP A 576 -42.52 14.05 -26.52
CA TRP A 576 -43.81 13.69 -27.09
C TRP A 576 -43.76 13.85 -28.59
N THR A 577 -44.34 12.87 -29.28
CA THR A 577 -44.59 12.92 -30.71
C THR A 577 -46.06 12.59 -30.92
N ALA A 578 -46.83 13.57 -31.38
CA ALA A 578 -48.23 13.38 -31.78
C ALA A 578 -48.35 12.51 -33.03
#